data_AF-N8W1L6-F1
#
_entry.id   AF-N8W1L6-F1
#
_cell.length_a   1.000
_cell.length_b   1.000
_cell.length_c   1.000
_cell.angle_alpha   90.00
_cell.angle_beta   90.00
_cell.angle_gamma   90.00
#
_symmetry.space_group_name_H-M   'P 1'
#
loop_
_entity.id
_entity.type
_entity.pdbx_description
1 polymer ?
#
loop_
_entity_poly.entity_id
_entity_poly.type
_entity_poly.pdbx_seq_one_letter_code
_entity_poly.pdbx_strand_id
1 'polypeptide(L)'
;MIGVIAVDFIKQVLFSPSVVASALIIGALLIFAVEAKNFKVQTIEATNIGFKQAIVIGLVQCLAMIPGTSRSGATIIGAVT
;
A
#
# COMPACT_ATOMS: atom_id res chain seq x y z
N MET A 1 3.49 -6.40 13.01
CA MET A 1 2.81 -7.43 13.82
C MET A 1 1.68 -8.11 13.07
N ILE A 2 0.77 -7.36 12.44
CA ILE A 2 -0.37 -7.91 11.66
C ILE A 2 0.10 -8.94 10.61
N GLY A 3 1.20 -8.65 9.91
CA GLY A 3 1.89 -9.56 8.98
C GLY A 3 2.12 -10.98 9.48
N VAL A 4 2.60 -11.11 10.72
CA VAL A 4 2.96 -12.40 11.32
C VAL A 4 1.71 -13.19 11.69
N ILE A 5 0.66 -12.52 12.13
CA ILE A 5 -0.58 -13.15 12.58
C ILE A 5 -1.41 -13.64 11.38
N ALA A 6 -1.41 -12.91 10.26
CA ALA A 6 -2.22 -13.25 9.09
C ALA A 6 -1.49 -14.09 8.02
N VAL A 7 -0.22 -14.45 8.25
CA VAL A 7 0.64 -15.06 7.22
C VAL A 7 0.07 -16.37 6.64
N ASP A 8 -0.54 -17.21 7.48
CA ASP A 8 -1.06 -18.51 7.05
C ASP A 8 -2.32 -18.36 6.20
N PHE A 9 -3.21 -17.42 6.57
CA PHE A 9 -4.39 -17.07 5.77
C PHE A 9 -4.01 -16.51 4.41
N ILE A 10 -3.02 -15.60 4.39
CA ILE A 10 -2.52 -15.00 3.14
C ILE A 10 -1.93 -16.06 2.22
N LYS A 11 -1.14 -16.99 2.75
CA LYS A 11 -0.53 -18.07 1.96
C LYS A 11 -1.56 -19.06 1.42
N GLN A 12 -2.62 -19.38 2.16
CA GLN A 12 -3.62 -20.34 1.70
C GLN A 12 -4.61 -19.76 0.70
N VAL A 13 -5.02 -18.50 0.86
CA VAL A 13 -6.11 -17.91 0.07
C VAL A 13 -5.60 -16.98 -1.03
N LEU A 14 -4.51 -16.25 -0.78
CA LEU A 14 -4.06 -15.17 -1.67
C LEU A 14 -2.84 -15.54 -2.52
N PHE A 15 -2.16 -16.65 -2.25
CA PHE A 15 -0.97 -17.10 -2.99
C PHE A 15 -1.31 -17.95 -4.22
N SER A 16 -2.29 -17.51 -5.02
CA SER A 16 -2.56 -18.04 -6.35
C SER A 16 -1.97 -17.11 -7.42
N PRO A 17 -1.38 -17.63 -8.52
CA PRO A 17 -0.86 -16.80 -9.61
C PRO A 17 -1.89 -15.80 -10.15
N SER A 18 -3.18 -16.16 -10.17
CA SER A 18 -4.28 -15.29 -10.60
C SER A 18 -4.50 -14.11 -9.65
N VAL A 19 -4.36 -14.31 -8.34
CA VAL A 19 -4.49 -13.26 -7.33
C VAL A 19 -3.31 -12.29 -7.41
N VAL A 20 -2.09 -12.81 -7.59
CA VAL A 20 -0.89 -11.97 -7.75
C VAL A 20 -1.00 -11.11 -9.01
N ALA A 21 -1.41 -11.70 -10.15
CA ALA A 21 -1.56 -10.98 -11.40
C ALA A 21 -2.64 -9.87 -11.31
N SER A 22 -3.80 -10.18 -10.73
CA SER A 22 -4.85 -9.18 -10.53
C SER A 22 -4.44 -8.08 -9.56
N ALA A 23 -3.74 -8.40 -8.46
CA ALA A 23 -3.21 -7.42 -7.52
C ALA A 23 -2.20 -6.46 -8.18
N LEU A 24 -1.35 -6.96 -9.10
CA LEU A 24 -0.42 -6.13 -9.87
C LEU A 24 -1.16 -5.15 -10.80
N ILE A 25 -2.20 -5.63 -11.51
CA ILE A 25 -3.01 -4.79 -12.40
C ILE A 25 -3.75 -3.71 -11.59
N ILE A 26 -4.39 -4.09 -10.49
CA ILE A 26 -5.10 -3.15 -9.61
C ILE A 26 -4.12 -2.14 -9.02
N GLY A 27 -2.95 -2.59 -8.55
CA GLY A 27 -1.91 -1.73 -8.02
C GLY A 27 -1.43 -0.70 -9.04
N ALA A 28 -1.23 -1.10 -10.30
CA ALA A 28 -0.86 -0.20 -11.38
C ALA A 28 -1.96 0.84 -11.67
N LEU A 29 -3.22 0.42 -11.71
CA LEU A 29 -4.36 1.33 -11.89
C LEU A 29 -4.50 2.34 -10.75
N LEU A 30 -4.27 1.91 -9.50
CA LEU A 30 -4.30 2.81 -8.35
C LEU A 30 -3.19 3.85 -8.40
N ILE A 31 -1.96 3.46 -8.77
CA ILE A 31 -0.86 4.42 -8.96
C ILE A 31 -1.21 5.42 -10.05
N PHE A 32 -1.70 4.95 -11.20
CA PHE A 32 -2.11 5.83 -12.30
C PHE A 32 -3.22 6.80 -11.88
N ALA A 33 -4.22 6.35 -11.13
CA ALA A 33 -5.30 7.19 -10.62
C ALA A 33 -4.81 8.23 -9.60
N VAL A 34 -3.80 7.89 -8.80
CA VAL A 34 -3.18 8.80 -7.83
C VAL A 34 -2.33 9.85 -8.55
N GLU A 35 -1.52 9.47 -9.54
CA GLU A 35 -0.76 10.41 -10.38
C GLU A 35 -1.69 11.34 -11.19
N ALA A 36 -2.83 10.84 -11.65
CA ALA A 36 -3.83 11.65 -12.36
C ALA A 36 -4.47 12.74 -11.47
N LYS A 37 -4.39 12.60 -10.15
CA LYS A 37 -4.81 13.64 -9.20
C LYS A 37 -3.65 14.57 -8.90
N ASN A 38 -3.90 15.88 -9.02
CA ASN A 38 -3.00 16.91 -8.50
C ASN A 38 -3.07 16.98 -6.97
N PHE A 39 -2.41 16.04 -6.29
CA PHE A 39 -2.20 16.13 -4.85
C PHE A 39 -1.21 17.27 -4.57
N LYS A 40 -1.59 18.20 -3.69
CA LYS A 40 -0.60 19.15 -3.14
C LYS A 40 0.32 18.38 -2.21
N VAL A 41 1.60 18.34 -2.53
CA VAL A 41 2.63 17.74 -1.67
C VAL A 41 2.65 18.51 -0.35
N GLN A 42 2.06 17.94 0.71
CA GLN A 42 2.01 18.57 2.03
C GLN A 42 3.29 18.33 2.83
N THR A 43 4.00 17.23 2.53
CA THR A 43 5.19 16.79 3.27
C THR A 43 6.25 16.33 2.28
N ILE A 44 7.35 17.08 2.18
CA ILE A 44 8.44 16.81 1.22
C ILE A 44 9.49 15.87 1.83
N GLU A 45 9.74 16.01 3.14
CA GLU A 45 10.74 15.22 3.86
C GLU A 45 10.12 14.25 4.84
N ALA A 46 10.70 13.05 4.95
CA ALA A 46 10.24 12.02 5.89
C ALA A 46 10.30 12.47 7.36
N THR A 47 11.23 13.37 7.70
CA THR A 47 11.38 14.02 9.01
C THR A 47 10.18 14.89 9.39
N ASN A 48 9.42 15.36 8.41
CA ASN A 48 8.26 16.23 8.61
C ASN A 48 6.93 15.47 8.60
N ILE A 49 6.97 14.13 8.57
CA ILE A 49 5.77 13.30 8.67
C ILE A 49 5.19 13.44 10.07
N GLY A 50 3.99 14.03 10.16
CA GLY A 50 3.27 14.15 11.42
C GLY A 50 2.79 12.79 11.94
N PHE A 51 2.54 12.71 13.25
CA PHE A 51 2.08 11.47 13.90
C PHE A 51 0.81 10.86 13.24
N LYS A 52 -0.13 11.72 12.82
CA LYS A 52 -1.35 11.27 12.12
C LYS A 52 -1.04 10.65 10.76
N GLN A 53 -0.15 11.24 9.96
CA GLN A 53 0.27 10.67 8.67
C GLN A 53 1.00 9.34 8.87
N ALA A 54 1.90 9.25 9.88
CA ALA A 54 2.62 8.01 10.15
C ALA A 54 1.68 6.83 10.45
N ILE A 55 0.59 7.07 11.20
CA ILE A 55 -0.43 6.05 11.47
C ILE A 55 -1.17 5.65 10.19
N VAL A 56 -1.59 6.62 9.37
CA VAL A 56 -2.30 6.33 8.10
C VAL A 56 -1.42 5.53 7.15
N ILE A 57 -0.15 5.92 6.99
CA ILE A 57 0.83 5.19 6.16
C ILE A 57 0.99 3.75 6.65
N GLY A 58 1.10 3.54 7.97
CA GLY A 58 1.22 2.20 8.56
C GLY A 58 -0.03 1.33 8.37
N LEU A 59 -1.23 1.93 8.47
CA LEU A 59 -2.49 1.22 8.20
C LEU A 59 -2.61 0.81 6.73
N VAL A 60 -2.30 1.73 5.80
CA VAL A 60 -2.29 1.43 4.36
C VAL A 60 -1.22 0.40 4.02
N GLN A 61 -0.07 0.41 4.70
CA GLN A 61 0.97 -0.60 4.52
C GLN A 61 0.51 -2.02 4.90
N CYS A 62 -0.50 -2.18 5.75
CA CYS A 62 -1.06 -3.50 6.04
C CYS A 62 -1.79 -4.09 4.82
N LEU A 63 -2.30 -3.25 3.92
CA LEU A 63 -2.87 -3.72 2.64
C LEU A 63 -1.80 -4.30 1.71
N ALA A 64 -0.53 -3.93 1.90
CA ALA A 64 0.59 -4.49 1.15
C ALA A 64 0.88 -5.97 1.49
N MET A 65 0.12 -6.55 2.43
CA MET A 65 0.20 -7.98 2.76
C MET A 65 -0.50 -8.86 1.71
N ILE A 66 -1.27 -8.27 0.78
CA ILE A 66 -1.83 -8.99 -0.36
C ILE A 66 -0.70 -9.32 -1.36
N PRO A 67 -0.45 -10.59 -1.70
CA PRO A 67 0.56 -11.01 -2.66
C PRO A 67 0.37 -10.30 -4.01
N GLY A 68 1.44 -9.70 -4.55
CA GLY A 68 1.38 -8.90 -5.77
C GLY A 68 1.13 -7.40 -5.56
N THR A 69 0.79 -6.96 -4.35
CA THR A 69 0.77 -5.53 -4.03
C THR A 69 2.16 -4.98 -3.71
N SER A 70 2.42 -3.74 -4.11
CA SER A 70 3.70 -3.08 -3.86
C SER A 70 3.70 -2.37 -2.52
N ARG A 71 4.61 -2.77 -1.62
CA ARG A 71 4.79 -2.11 -0.30
C ARG A 71 5.14 -0.64 -0.43
N SER A 72 6.06 -0.29 -1.32
CA SER A 72 6.45 1.10 -1.56
C SER A 72 5.29 1.91 -2.16
N GLY A 73 4.56 1.33 -3.11
CA GLY A 73 3.37 1.95 -3.71
C GLY A 73 2.28 2.25 -2.67
N ALA A 74 1.95 1.28 -1.83
CA ALA A 74 0.97 1.46 -0.75
C ALA A 74 1.38 2.59 0.21
N THR A 75 2.65 2.65 0.62
CA THR A 75 3.13 3.71 1.52
C THR A 75 3.18 5.08 0.86
N ILE A 76 3.51 5.16 -0.43
CA ILE A 76 3.51 6.44 -1.18
C ILE A 76 2.09 6.96 -1.31
N ILE A 77 1.15 6.11 -1.74
CA ILE A 77 -0.27 6.47 -1.85
C ILE A 77 -0.83 6.91 -0.49
N GLY A 78 -0.51 6.19 0.59
CA GLY A 78 -0.92 6.55 1.95
C GLY A 78 -0.28 7.83 2.47
N ALA A 79 0.87 8.26 1.94
CA ALA A 79 1.54 9.50 2.33
C ALA A 79 1.04 10.74 1.57
N VAL A 80 0.55 10.55 0.33
CA VAL A 80 0.01 11.63 -0.51
C VAL A 80 -1.51 11.83 -0.35
N THR A 81 -2.19 10.89 0.31
CA THR A 81 -3.62 10.98 0.70
C THR A 81 -3.80 11.85 1.93
#